data_AF-A0A4Q5QFH3-F1
#
_entry.id   AF-A0A4Q5QFH3-F1
#
_cell.length_a   1.000
_cell.length_b   1.000
_cell.length_c   1.000
_cell.angle_alpha   90.00
_cell.angle_beta   90.00
_cell.angle_gamma   90.00
#
_symmetry.space_group_name_H-M   'P 1'
#
loop_
_entity.id
_entity.type
_entity.pdbx_description
1 polymer ?
#
loop_
_entity_poly.entity_id
_entity_poly.type
_entity_poly.pdbx_seq_one_letter_code
_entity_poly.pdbx_strand_id
1 'polypeptide(L)'
;AVLITTLADRINSEEARLLVQRERRLHDQESLASIVLASGVLLILILAGLVWHDRLLQLRALAAANDELADDIRKRELAEAQLQLLATNATDAVFRLGLDGRFYYASPSTRQVFGIDPERVIGRDVSWGVHPDDMAAVASSMELLASGARERLLVTYRSARPDLPEAWCWVESNAGVVRDQDGRPVEIIASLRDISKRKQLELDLETSRLRAEAAAAAKSTFLANMSHEIRTPMNGVIGFTELLLASDLAPDQRRHAELIADSGRAMMRLLNDILDLSKVEAGQMRIADDPFDLRHALRACQRLVTPAVQQKGLTLAVDIAGDVPTTIRGDGLRLRQIVLNLLGNAAKFTLQGTISLRAKAIPADVGDGSEAVLLIEVEDTGIGIAP
;
A
#
# COMPACT_ATOMS: atom_id res chain seq x y z
N ALA A 1 -56.34 19.66 -134.84
CA ALA A 1 -54.99 19.11 -134.62
C ALA A 1 -54.17 19.99 -133.65
N VAL A 2 -53.97 21.29 -133.92
CA VAL A 2 -53.10 22.19 -133.12
C VAL A 2 -53.59 22.47 -131.68
N LEU A 3 -54.91 22.51 -131.44
CA LEU A 3 -55.46 22.80 -130.11
C LEU A 3 -55.25 21.65 -129.09
N ILE A 4 -55.16 20.42 -129.58
CA ILE A 4 -55.06 19.20 -128.76
C ILE A 4 -53.62 19.01 -128.26
N THR A 5 -52.63 19.32 -129.09
CA THR A 5 -51.20 19.26 -128.72
C THR A 5 -50.83 20.32 -127.68
N THR A 6 -51.34 21.55 -127.79
CA THR A 6 -51.11 22.60 -126.77
C THR A 6 -51.77 22.30 -125.43
N LEU A 7 -52.91 21.60 -125.42
CA LEU A 7 -53.57 21.20 -124.18
C LEU A 7 -52.80 20.05 -123.50
N ALA A 8 -52.31 19.08 -124.28
CA ALA A 8 -51.51 17.96 -123.79
C ALA A 8 -50.18 18.40 -123.17
N ASP A 9 -49.46 19.35 -123.79
CA ASP A 9 -48.22 19.89 -123.21
C ASP A 9 -48.45 20.68 -121.92
N ARG A 10 -49.58 21.40 -121.83
CA ARG A 10 -49.94 22.14 -120.61
C ARG A 10 -50.25 21.18 -119.47
N ILE A 11 -51.04 20.14 -119.74
CA ILE A 11 -51.36 19.07 -118.78
C ILE A 11 -50.08 18.36 -118.33
N ASN A 12 -49.21 17.96 -119.25
CA ASN A 12 -47.93 17.31 -118.91
C ASN A 12 -47.02 18.22 -118.07
N SER A 13 -46.97 19.53 -118.37
CA SER A 13 -46.18 20.48 -117.58
C SER A 13 -46.73 20.72 -116.17
N GLU A 14 -48.06 20.66 -116.02
CA GLU A 14 -48.76 20.84 -114.75
C GLU A 14 -48.68 19.57 -113.89
N GLU A 15 -48.81 18.39 -114.51
CA GLU A 15 -48.53 17.10 -113.87
C GLU A 15 -47.08 17.00 -113.39
N ALA A 16 -46.10 17.40 -114.22
CA ALA A 16 -44.70 17.42 -113.81
C ALA A 16 -44.44 18.36 -112.61
N ARG A 17 -45.09 19.53 -112.56
CA ARG A 17 -45.02 20.44 -111.41
C ARG A 17 -45.66 19.85 -110.15
N LEU A 18 -46.81 19.20 -110.30
CA LEU A 18 -47.52 18.55 -109.19
C LEU A 18 -46.72 17.35 -108.65
N LEU A 19 -46.05 16.58 -109.50
CA LEU A 19 -45.17 15.49 -109.10
C LEU A 19 -43.97 16.00 -108.30
N VAL A 20 -43.28 17.05 -108.78
CA VAL A 20 -42.16 17.67 -108.04
C VAL A 20 -42.61 18.26 -106.70
N GLN A 21 -43.81 18.88 -106.64
CA GLN A 21 -44.37 19.36 -105.37
C GLN A 21 -44.72 18.22 -104.40
N ARG A 22 -45.24 17.10 -104.91
CA ARG A 22 -45.56 15.92 -104.10
C ARG A 22 -44.29 15.25 -103.57
N GLU A 23 -43.26 15.14 -104.40
CA GLU A 23 -41.96 14.58 -104.03
C GLU A 23 -41.26 15.43 -102.96
N ARG A 24 -41.29 16.77 -103.08
CA ARG A 24 -40.81 17.68 -102.02
C ARG A 24 -41.58 17.53 -100.71
N ARG A 25 -42.92 17.45 -100.76
CA ARG A 25 -43.74 17.25 -99.55
C ARG A 25 -43.45 15.92 -98.86
N LEU A 26 -43.23 14.85 -99.62
CA LEU A 26 -42.86 13.55 -99.08
C LEU A 26 -41.47 13.61 -98.42
N HIS A 27 -40.50 14.25 -99.07
CA HIS A 27 -39.16 14.43 -98.51
C HIS A 27 -39.16 15.28 -97.23
N ASP A 28 -39.94 16.37 -97.19
CA ASP A 28 -40.11 17.20 -96.00
C ASP A 28 -40.80 16.43 -94.86
N GLN A 29 -41.79 15.59 -95.18
CA GLN A 29 -42.46 14.73 -94.19
C GLN A 29 -41.52 13.64 -93.64
N GLU A 30 -40.72 12.99 -94.49
CA GLU A 30 -39.71 12.02 -94.06
C GLU A 30 -38.62 12.68 -93.19
N SER A 31 -38.17 13.89 -93.58
CA SER A 31 -37.20 14.67 -92.80
C SER A 31 -37.75 15.02 -91.42
N LEU A 32 -38.98 15.54 -91.33
CA LEU A 32 -39.64 15.83 -90.05
C LEU A 32 -39.83 14.58 -89.19
N ALA A 33 -40.26 13.46 -89.78
CA ALA A 33 -40.40 12.19 -89.07
C ALA A 33 -39.05 11.70 -88.51
N SER A 34 -37.97 11.82 -89.29
CA SER A 34 -36.62 11.44 -88.86
C SER A 34 -36.10 12.30 -87.70
N ILE A 35 -36.36 13.62 -87.73
CA ILE A 35 -35.99 14.55 -86.66
C ILE A 35 -36.76 14.24 -85.37
N VAL A 36 -38.06 13.98 -85.46
CA VAL A 36 -38.88 13.61 -84.30
C VAL A 36 -38.39 12.30 -83.68
N LEU A 37 -38.12 11.28 -84.50
CA LEU A 37 -37.58 10.01 -84.01
C LEU A 37 -36.19 10.18 -83.37
N ALA A 38 -35.29 10.92 -84.01
CA ALA A 38 -33.96 11.20 -83.48
C ALA A 38 -34.03 11.98 -82.14
N SER A 39 -34.90 12.97 -82.05
CA SER A 39 -35.11 13.74 -80.81
C SER A 39 -35.72 12.90 -79.69
N GLY A 40 -36.64 11.99 -80.00
CA GLY A 40 -37.23 11.05 -79.04
C GLY A 40 -36.19 10.05 -78.51
N VAL A 41 -35.36 9.48 -79.39
CA VAL A 41 -34.25 8.61 -78.99
C VAL A 41 -33.25 9.36 -78.12
N LEU A 42 -32.89 10.60 -78.50
CA LEU A 42 -31.98 11.43 -77.71
C LEU A 42 -32.55 11.74 -76.31
N LEU A 43 -33.84 12.07 -76.22
CA LEU A 43 -34.50 12.30 -74.94
C LEU A 43 -34.49 11.05 -74.05
N ILE A 44 -34.78 9.87 -74.62
CA ILE A 44 -34.73 8.60 -73.89
C ILE A 44 -33.31 8.33 -73.36
N LEU A 45 -32.27 8.56 -74.18
CA LEU A 45 -30.88 8.38 -73.77
C LEU A 45 -30.48 9.35 -72.65
N ILE A 46 -30.91 10.61 -72.72
CA ILE A 46 -30.66 11.60 -71.66
C ILE A 46 -31.36 11.18 -70.37
N LEU A 47 -32.63 10.78 -70.43
CA LEU A 47 -33.39 10.32 -69.26
C LEU A 47 -32.76 9.05 -68.66
N ALA A 48 -32.37 8.09 -69.49
CA ALA A 48 -31.69 6.88 -69.05
C ALA A 48 -30.33 7.21 -68.39
N GLY A 49 -29.58 8.17 -68.95
CA GLY A 49 -28.32 8.66 -68.37
C GLY A 49 -28.51 9.34 -67.01
N LEU A 50 -29.56 10.16 -66.86
CA LEU A 50 -29.90 10.81 -65.58
C LEU A 50 -30.31 9.78 -64.52
N VAL A 51 -31.17 8.82 -64.87
CA VAL A 51 -31.56 7.72 -63.96
C VAL A 51 -30.36 6.87 -63.58
N TRP A 52 -29.49 6.55 -64.55
CA TRP A 52 -28.25 5.82 -64.30
C TRP A 52 -27.30 6.59 -63.37
N HIS A 53 -27.14 7.90 -63.59
CA HIS A 53 -26.32 8.76 -62.76
C HIS A 53 -26.83 8.84 -61.32
N ASP A 54 -28.14 9.07 -61.13
CA ASP A 54 -28.78 9.07 -59.82
C ASP A 54 -28.63 7.72 -59.11
N ARG A 55 -28.86 6.61 -59.82
CA ARG A 55 -28.61 5.27 -59.28
C ARG A 55 -27.16 5.06 -58.87
N LEU A 56 -26.20 5.54 -59.64
CA LEU A 56 -24.78 5.42 -59.31
C LEU A 56 -24.42 6.22 -58.05
N LEU A 57 -24.99 7.42 -57.89
CA LEU A 57 -24.83 8.24 -56.69
C LEU A 57 -25.43 7.56 -55.46
N GLN A 58 -26.64 7.02 -55.57
CA GLN A 58 -27.30 6.27 -54.49
C GLN A 58 -26.48 5.04 -54.07
N LEU A 59 -25.95 4.28 -55.03
CA LEU A 59 -25.11 3.12 -54.74
C LEU A 59 -23.82 3.49 -54.01
N ARG A 60 -23.19 4.61 -54.39
CA ARG A 60 -21.98 5.11 -53.71
C ARG A 60 -22.29 5.60 -52.30
N ALA A 61 -23.39 6.32 -52.11
CA ALA A 61 -23.81 6.78 -50.78
C ALA A 61 -24.14 5.59 -49.85
N LEU A 62 -24.81 4.56 -50.39
CA LEU A 62 -25.12 3.34 -49.65
C LEU A 62 -23.85 2.57 -49.28
N ALA A 63 -22.89 2.46 -50.21
CA ALA A 63 -21.59 1.82 -49.93
C ALA A 63 -20.84 2.54 -48.80
N ALA A 64 -20.77 3.87 -48.85
CA ALA A 64 -20.11 4.67 -47.80
C ALA A 64 -20.79 4.52 -46.43
N ALA A 65 -22.13 4.52 -46.38
CA ALA A 65 -22.89 4.32 -45.14
C ALA A 65 -22.70 2.91 -44.57
N ASN A 66 -22.63 1.89 -45.43
CA ASN A 66 -22.35 0.51 -44.99
C ASN A 66 -20.93 0.37 -44.42
N ASP A 67 -19.94 1.02 -45.03
CA ASP A 67 -18.56 1.00 -44.54
C ASP A 67 -18.44 1.69 -43.17
N GLU A 68 -19.09 2.85 -43.00
CA GLU A 68 -19.14 3.57 -41.72
C GLU A 68 -19.82 2.74 -40.61
N LEU A 69 -20.95 2.09 -40.94
CA LEU A 69 -21.63 1.21 -40.00
C LEU A 69 -20.78 -0.01 -39.63
N ALA A 70 -20.08 -0.61 -40.60
CA ALA A 70 -19.20 -1.74 -40.35
C ALA A 70 -18.00 -1.36 -39.45
N ASP A 71 -17.49 -0.14 -39.58
CA ASP A 71 -16.44 0.39 -38.69
C ASP A 71 -16.98 0.68 -37.28
N ASP A 72 -18.19 1.22 -37.14
CA ASP A 72 -18.81 1.47 -35.82
C ASP A 72 -19.08 0.16 -35.08
N ILE A 73 -19.62 -0.86 -35.77
CA ILE A 73 -19.81 -2.20 -35.21
C ILE A 73 -18.48 -2.77 -34.72
N ARG A 74 -17.42 -2.71 -35.55
CA ARG A 74 -16.11 -3.26 -35.19
C ARG A 74 -15.50 -2.54 -33.98
N LYS A 75 -15.67 -1.22 -33.87
CA LYS A 75 -15.22 -0.45 -32.70
C LYS A 75 -15.98 -0.84 -31.44
N ARG A 76 -17.30 -1.02 -31.53
CA ARG A 76 -18.13 -1.48 -30.41
C ARG A 76 -17.75 -2.88 -29.97
N GLU A 77 -17.62 -3.83 -30.90
CA GLU A 77 -17.18 -5.20 -30.62
C GLU A 77 -15.80 -5.23 -29.94
N LEU A 78 -14.85 -4.42 -30.42
CA LEU A 78 -13.53 -4.30 -29.79
C LEU A 78 -13.61 -3.71 -28.39
N ALA A 79 -14.40 -2.64 -28.19
CA ALA A 79 -14.58 -2.03 -26.87
C ALA A 79 -15.26 -2.98 -25.89
N GLU A 80 -16.28 -3.72 -26.33
CA GLU A 80 -16.96 -4.76 -25.54
C GLU A 80 -16.00 -5.89 -25.17
N ALA A 81 -15.19 -6.38 -26.12
CA ALA A 81 -14.17 -7.39 -25.86
C ALA A 81 -13.10 -6.90 -24.86
N GLN A 82 -12.67 -5.65 -24.96
CA GLN A 82 -11.73 -5.04 -24.02
C GLN A 82 -12.33 -4.92 -22.62
N LEU A 83 -13.56 -4.45 -22.49
CA LEU A 83 -14.28 -4.35 -21.21
C LEU A 83 -14.50 -5.72 -20.58
N GLN A 84 -14.87 -6.72 -21.37
CA GLN A 84 -15.00 -8.11 -20.91
C GLN A 84 -13.67 -8.66 -20.40
N LEU A 85 -12.55 -8.40 -21.09
CA LEU A 85 -11.24 -8.85 -20.68
C LEU A 85 -10.79 -8.19 -19.35
N LEU A 86 -11.04 -6.88 -19.21
CA LEU A 86 -10.79 -6.15 -17.96
C LEU A 86 -11.63 -6.71 -16.81
N ALA A 87 -12.92 -6.99 -17.04
CA ALA A 87 -13.81 -7.58 -16.04
C ALA A 87 -13.44 -9.03 -15.68
N THR A 88 -12.94 -9.81 -16.65
CA THR A 88 -12.55 -11.21 -16.45
C THR A 88 -11.25 -11.33 -15.66
N ASN A 89 -10.29 -10.44 -15.91
CA ASN A 89 -9.01 -10.42 -15.23
C ASN A 89 -9.03 -9.62 -13.91
N ALA A 90 -10.15 -8.99 -13.57
CA ALA A 90 -10.28 -8.29 -12.30
C ALA A 90 -10.21 -9.28 -11.13
N THR A 91 -9.35 -8.99 -10.15
CA THR A 91 -9.29 -9.76 -8.89
C THR A 91 -10.42 -9.39 -7.95
N ASP A 92 -10.95 -8.17 -8.09
CA ASP A 92 -12.08 -7.66 -7.33
C ASP A 92 -13.38 -8.01 -8.08
N ALA A 93 -14.45 -8.25 -7.34
CA ALA A 93 -15.78 -8.49 -7.89
C ALA A 93 -16.44 -7.15 -8.21
N VAL A 94 -16.83 -6.94 -9.46
CA VAL A 94 -17.43 -5.70 -9.94
C VAL A 94 -18.92 -5.91 -10.13
N PHE A 95 -19.71 -5.02 -9.53
CA PHE A 95 -21.16 -5.02 -9.61
C PHE A 95 -21.66 -3.70 -10.17
N ARG A 96 -22.75 -3.78 -10.93
CA ARG A 96 -23.57 -2.61 -11.26
C ARG A 96 -24.91 -2.74 -10.56
N LEU A 97 -25.30 -1.68 -9.87
CA LEU A 97 -26.50 -1.63 -9.05
C LEU A 97 -27.39 -0.46 -9.48
N GLY A 98 -28.70 -0.70 -9.49
CA GLY A 98 -29.67 0.39 -9.54
C GLY A 98 -29.60 1.26 -8.29
N LEU A 99 -30.16 2.46 -8.38
CA LEU A 99 -30.29 3.36 -7.22
C LEU A 99 -31.19 2.76 -6.12
N ASP A 100 -31.97 1.73 -6.45
CA ASP A 100 -32.80 0.93 -5.54
C ASP A 100 -32.02 -0.19 -4.82
N GLY A 101 -30.72 -0.36 -5.11
CA GLY A 101 -29.88 -1.39 -4.49
C GLY A 101 -29.90 -2.74 -5.19
N ARG A 102 -30.60 -2.88 -6.33
CA ARG A 102 -30.66 -4.15 -7.06
C ARG A 102 -29.48 -4.34 -8.00
N PHE A 103 -28.92 -5.54 -8.03
CA PHE A 103 -27.84 -5.89 -8.95
C PHE A 103 -28.35 -6.08 -10.39
N TYR A 104 -27.76 -5.37 -11.35
CA TYR A 104 -28.02 -5.54 -12.79
C TYR A 104 -26.87 -6.22 -13.52
N TYR A 105 -25.67 -6.17 -12.95
CA TYR A 105 -24.50 -6.84 -13.48
C TYR A 105 -23.61 -7.32 -12.34
N ALA A 106 -22.97 -8.46 -12.55
CA ALA A 106 -21.94 -9.02 -11.70
C ALA A 106 -20.83 -9.58 -12.61
N SER A 107 -19.57 -9.21 -12.34
CA SER A 107 -18.43 -9.71 -13.11
C SER A 107 -18.18 -11.21 -12.85
N PRO A 108 -17.48 -11.91 -13.76
CA PRO A 108 -17.09 -13.31 -13.56
C PRO A 108 -16.27 -13.55 -12.28
N SER A 109 -15.47 -12.56 -11.87
CA SER A 109 -14.66 -12.61 -10.64
C SER A 109 -15.49 -12.75 -9.36
N THR A 110 -16.80 -12.46 -9.39
CA THR A 110 -17.75 -12.73 -8.30
C THR A 110 -17.67 -14.18 -7.81
N ARG A 111 -17.48 -15.16 -8.72
CA ARG A 111 -17.34 -16.57 -8.32
C ARG A 111 -16.08 -16.82 -7.50
N GLN A 112 -14.98 -16.15 -7.84
CA GLN A 112 -13.71 -16.33 -7.12
C GLN A 112 -13.72 -15.64 -5.75
N VAL A 113 -14.30 -14.43 -5.69
CA VAL A 113 -14.35 -13.62 -4.46
C VAL A 113 -15.38 -14.18 -3.47
N PHE A 114 -16.58 -14.52 -3.94
CA PHE A 114 -17.71 -14.89 -3.07
C PHE A 114 -18.14 -16.35 -3.16
N GLY A 115 -17.60 -17.14 -4.09
CA GLY A 115 -18.08 -18.51 -4.31
C GLY A 115 -19.49 -18.58 -4.92
N ILE A 116 -19.99 -17.47 -5.50
CA ILE A 116 -21.34 -17.38 -6.06
C ILE A 116 -21.27 -17.16 -7.57
N ASP A 117 -22.13 -17.86 -8.30
CA ASP A 117 -22.34 -17.61 -9.71
C ASP A 117 -22.93 -16.21 -9.94
N PRO A 118 -22.34 -15.39 -10.83
CA PRO A 118 -22.79 -14.02 -11.08
C PRO A 118 -24.29 -13.91 -11.37
N GLU A 119 -24.84 -14.87 -12.13
CA GLU A 119 -26.26 -14.89 -12.54
C GLU A 119 -27.21 -15.03 -11.34
N ARG A 120 -26.76 -15.65 -10.25
CA ARG A 120 -27.60 -15.84 -9.05
C ARG A 120 -27.77 -14.54 -8.26
N VAL A 121 -26.88 -13.57 -8.44
CA VAL A 121 -26.88 -12.29 -7.72
C VAL A 121 -27.77 -11.26 -8.43
N ILE A 122 -27.93 -11.38 -9.74
CA ILE A 122 -28.74 -10.46 -10.56
C ILE A 122 -30.19 -10.40 -10.06
N GLY A 123 -30.72 -9.17 -9.94
CA GLY A 123 -32.06 -8.86 -9.47
C GLY A 123 -32.25 -8.89 -7.95
N ARG A 124 -31.29 -9.43 -7.19
CA ARG A 124 -31.31 -9.38 -5.73
C ARG A 124 -30.95 -8.00 -5.23
N ASP A 125 -31.42 -7.70 -4.03
CA ASP A 125 -31.06 -6.50 -3.30
C ASP A 125 -29.67 -6.66 -2.65
N VAL A 126 -28.91 -5.57 -2.55
CA VAL A 126 -27.57 -5.53 -1.92
C VAL A 126 -27.57 -6.12 -0.50
N SER A 127 -28.66 -5.96 0.25
CA SER A 127 -28.81 -6.49 1.60
C SER A 127 -28.79 -8.02 1.67
N TRP A 128 -29.06 -8.72 0.56
CA TRP A 128 -29.14 -10.19 0.52
C TRP A 128 -27.84 -10.88 0.96
N GLY A 129 -26.69 -10.27 0.66
CA GLY A 129 -25.38 -10.81 0.99
C GLY A 129 -24.73 -10.20 2.22
N VAL A 130 -25.33 -9.19 2.86
CA VAL A 130 -24.68 -8.41 3.93
C VAL A 130 -24.96 -9.03 5.29
N HIS A 131 -23.95 -9.08 6.16
CA HIS A 131 -24.12 -9.51 7.55
C HIS A 131 -25.13 -8.61 8.28
N PRO A 132 -26.06 -9.18 9.10
CA PRO A 132 -27.09 -8.41 9.81
C PRO A 132 -26.59 -7.15 10.54
N ASP A 133 -25.52 -7.27 11.34
CA ASP A 133 -24.92 -6.14 12.05
C ASP A 133 -24.41 -5.00 11.14
N ASP A 134 -24.03 -5.32 9.90
CA ASP A 134 -23.40 -4.37 8.98
C ASP A 134 -24.42 -3.76 7.99
N MET A 135 -25.67 -4.27 7.97
CA MET A 135 -26.73 -3.83 7.05
C MET A 135 -27.01 -2.33 7.13
N ALA A 136 -27.04 -1.77 8.35
CA ALA A 136 -27.32 -0.35 8.55
C ALA A 136 -26.24 0.55 7.91
N ALA A 137 -24.96 0.17 8.05
CA ALA A 137 -23.84 0.91 7.47
C ALA A 137 -23.84 0.85 5.94
N VAL A 138 -24.14 -0.32 5.38
CA VAL A 138 -24.25 -0.51 3.92
C VAL A 138 -25.45 0.26 3.36
N ALA A 139 -26.61 0.20 4.01
CA ALA A 139 -27.81 0.93 3.59
C ALA A 139 -27.59 2.45 3.60
N SER A 140 -26.98 3.00 4.65
CA SER A 140 -26.65 4.43 4.71
C SER A 140 -25.68 4.85 3.60
N SER A 141 -24.68 4.02 3.31
CA SER A 141 -23.73 4.28 2.22
C SER A 141 -24.41 4.25 0.85
N MET A 142 -25.34 3.31 0.65
CA MET A 142 -26.14 3.21 -0.56
C MET A 142 -27.02 4.45 -0.77
N GLU A 143 -27.69 4.92 0.29
CA GLU A 143 -28.54 6.13 0.25
C GLU A 143 -27.74 7.39 -0.11
N LEU A 144 -26.54 7.55 0.45
CA LEU A 144 -25.66 8.68 0.14
C LEU A 144 -25.18 8.68 -1.32
N LEU A 145 -24.93 7.51 -1.90
CA LEU A 145 -24.58 7.38 -3.31
C LEU A 145 -25.79 7.60 -4.21
N ALA A 146 -26.95 7.01 -3.87
CA ALA A 146 -28.16 7.07 -4.67
C ALA A 146 -28.76 8.48 -4.74
N SER A 147 -28.69 9.24 -3.64
CA SER A 147 -29.06 10.66 -3.61
C SER A 147 -28.05 11.56 -4.34
N GLY A 148 -26.87 11.04 -4.67
CA GLY A 148 -25.77 11.81 -5.22
C GLY A 148 -25.11 12.77 -4.22
N ALA A 149 -25.37 12.63 -2.91
CA ALA A 149 -24.72 13.40 -1.85
C ALA A 149 -23.22 13.05 -1.73
N ARG A 150 -22.82 11.85 -2.18
CA ARG A 150 -21.44 11.42 -2.32
C ARG A 150 -21.22 10.85 -3.72
N GLU A 151 -20.10 11.20 -4.34
CA GLU A 151 -19.69 10.62 -5.64
C GLU A 151 -19.07 9.23 -5.49
N ARG A 152 -18.39 9.00 -4.35
CA ARG A 152 -17.65 7.76 -4.08
C ARG A 152 -17.58 7.48 -2.59
N LEU A 153 -17.65 6.20 -2.21
CA LEU A 153 -17.49 5.72 -0.84
C LEU A 153 -16.66 4.44 -0.79
N LEU A 154 -15.94 4.28 0.31
CA LEU A 154 -15.23 3.06 0.67
C LEU A 154 -15.82 2.54 1.98
N VAL A 155 -16.32 1.30 1.98
CA VAL A 155 -16.99 0.69 3.14
C VAL A 155 -16.45 -0.71 3.34
N THR A 156 -16.10 -1.05 4.58
CA THR A 156 -15.73 -2.41 4.95
C THR A 156 -16.88 -3.06 5.70
N TYR A 157 -17.29 -4.25 5.27
CA TYR A 157 -18.37 -5.01 5.90
C TYR A 157 -18.20 -6.51 5.67
N ARG A 158 -19.00 -7.33 6.35
CA ARG A 158 -19.04 -8.78 6.18
C ARG A 158 -20.09 -9.17 5.14
N SER A 159 -19.67 -9.99 4.19
CA SER A 159 -20.51 -10.54 3.12
C SER A 159 -20.60 -12.05 3.22
N ALA A 160 -21.76 -12.60 2.86
CA ALA A 160 -22.01 -14.03 2.80
C ALA A 160 -21.13 -14.68 1.73
N ARG A 161 -20.64 -15.87 2.04
CA ARG A 161 -19.82 -16.70 1.15
C ARG A 161 -20.47 -18.10 1.09
N PRO A 162 -21.42 -18.36 0.19
CA PRO A 162 -22.24 -19.58 0.21
C PRO A 162 -21.48 -20.90 0.01
N ASP A 163 -20.27 -20.85 -0.54
CA ASP A 163 -19.31 -21.96 -0.59
C ASP A 163 -18.77 -22.33 0.81
N LEU A 164 -18.86 -21.40 1.77
CA LEU A 164 -18.50 -21.57 3.18
C LEU A 164 -19.68 -21.11 4.07
N PRO A 165 -20.74 -21.93 4.23
CA PRO A 165 -22.01 -21.52 4.85
C PRO A 165 -21.91 -20.97 6.29
N GLU A 166 -20.85 -21.30 7.02
CA GLU A 166 -20.58 -20.81 8.39
C GLU A 166 -19.58 -19.64 8.43
N ALA A 167 -19.05 -19.20 7.28
CA ALA A 167 -18.02 -18.17 7.21
C ALA A 167 -18.53 -16.92 6.47
N TRP A 168 -18.62 -15.83 7.20
CA TRP A 168 -18.64 -14.50 6.61
C TRP A 168 -17.25 -14.14 6.09
N CYS A 169 -17.19 -13.57 4.89
CA CYS A 169 -15.95 -12.97 4.39
C CYS A 169 -15.96 -11.47 4.66
N TRP A 170 -14.82 -10.92 5.05
CA TRP A 170 -14.66 -9.47 5.13
C TRP A 170 -14.42 -8.92 3.74
N VAL A 171 -15.20 -7.92 3.35
CA VAL A 171 -15.04 -7.24 2.08
C VAL A 171 -14.83 -5.74 2.24
N GLU A 172 -14.00 -5.20 1.37
CA GLU A 172 -13.84 -3.77 1.16
C GLU A 172 -14.55 -3.40 -0.13
N SER A 173 -15.65 -2.65 -0.03
CA SER A 173 -16.45 -2.19 -1.16
C SER A 173 -16.10 -0.75 -1.49
N ASN A 174 -15.67 -0.55 -2.73
CA ASN A 174 -15.39 0.74 -3.30
C ASN A 174 -16.47 1.06 -4.34
N ALA A 175 -17.40 1.93 -3.98
CA ALA A 175 -18.58 2.22 -4.78
C ALA A 175 -18.59 3.68 -5.24
N GLY A 176 -19.01 3.90 -6.49
CA GLY A 176 -19.16 5.21 -7.09
C GLY A 176 -20.45 5.33 -7.90
N VAL A 177 -20.96 6.56 -8.00
CA VAL A 177 -22.18 6.87 -8.74
C VAL A 177 -21.86 7.20 -10.20
N VAL A 178 -22.67 6.69 -11.12
CA VAL A 178 -22.67 7.03 -12.54
C VAL A 178 -23.81 8.01 -12.77
N ARG A 179 -23.53 9.07 -13.52
CA ARG A 179 -24.50 10.12 -13.86
C ARG A 179 -24.76 10.17 -15.35
N ASP A 180 -25.96 10.61 -15.73
CA ASP A 180 -26.29 10.91 -17.13
C ASP A 180 -25.71 12.26 -17.60
N GLN A 181 -26.02 12.65 -18.84
CA GLN A 181 -25.58 13.91 -19.43
C GLN A 181 -26.17 15.15 -18.71
N ASP A 182 -27.28 14.99 -18.01
CA ASP A 182 -27.94 16.04 -17.21
C ASP A 182 -27.41 16.08 -15.76
N GLY A 183 -26.42 15.24 -15.42
CA GLY A 183 -25.81 15.16 -14.10
C GLY A 183 -26.63 14.42 -13.06
N ARG A 184 -27.69 13.70 -13.46
CA ARG A 184 -28.55 12.95 -12.53
C ARG A 184 -27.94 11.57 -12.26
N PRO A 185 -27.93 11.09 -11.00
CA PRO A 185 -27.56 9.71 -10.70
C PRO A 185 -28.41 8.74 -11.50
N VAL A 186 -27.79 7.73 -12.12
CA VAL A 186 -28.50 6.68 -12.87
C VAL A 186 -28.15 5.29 -12.39
N GLU A 187 -26.92 5.07 -11.92
CA GLU A 187 -26.43 3.74 -11.55
C GLU A 187 -25.31 3.87 -10.52
N ILE A 188 -25.03 2.80 -9.78
CA ILE A 188 -23.88 2.69 -8.89
C ILE A 188 -23.00 1.53 -9.36
N ILE A 189 -21.70 1.77 -9.45
CA ILE A 189 -20.70 0.74 -9.75
C ILE A 189 -19.91 0.49 -8.46
N ALA A 190 -19.87 -0.77 -8.02
CA ALA A 190 -19.14 -1.18 -6.83
C ALA A 190 -18.07 -2.24 -7.17
N SER A 191 -16.86 -2.05 -6.66
CA SER A 191 -15.77 -3.01 -6.71
C SER A 191 -15.51 -3.55 -5.31
N LEU A 192 -15.69 -4.86 -5.11
CA LEU A 192 -15.59 -5.52 -3.82
C LEU A 192 -14.37 -6.42 -3.79
N ARG A 193 -13.51 -6.21 -2.81
CA ARG A 193 -12.31 -7.03 -2.57
C ARG A 193 -12.48 -7.88 -1.32
N ASP A 194 -12.21 -9.18 -1.41
CA ASP A 194 -12.08 -10.05 -0.23
C ASP A 194 -10.82 -9.67 0.55
N ILE A 195 -11.01 -9.18 1.77
CA ILE A 195 -9.95 -8.79 2.70
C ILE A 195 -9.91 -9.71 3.93
N SER A 196 -10.58 -10.87 3.89
CA SER A 196 -10.64 -11.82 5.00
C SER A 196 -9.26 -12.27 5.45
N LYS A 197 -8.38 -12.61 4.50
CA LYS A 197 -6.99 -12.98 4.80
C LYS A 197 -6.22 -11.83 5.46
N ARG A 198 -6.43 -10.59 5.01
CA ARG A 198 -5.81 -9.40 5.62
C ARG A 198 -6.30 -9.21 7.07
N LYS A 199 -7.61 -9.31 7.30
CA LYS A 199 -8.22 -9.21 8.63
C LYS A 199 -7.77 -10.32 9.58
N GLN A 200 -7.64 -11.55 9.08
CA GLN A 200 -7.12 -12.67 9.89
C GLN A 200 -5.66 -12.44 10.30
N LEU A 201 -4.81 -12.00 9.35
CA LEU A 201 -3.41 -11.69 9.65
C LEU A 201 -3.27 -10.53 10.65
N GLU A 202 -4.11 -9.49 10.53
CA GLU A 202 -4.18 -8.39 11.51
C GLU A 202 -4.50 -8.92 12.92
N LEU A 203 -5.51 -9.78 13.04
CA LEU A 203 -5.93 -10.38 14.31
C LEU A 203 -4.88 -11.32 14.91
N ASP A 204 -4.23 -12.14 14.08
CA ASP A 204 -3.18 -13.06 14.50
C ASP A 204 -1.95 -12.30 15.00
N LEU A 205 -1.59 -11.20 14.32
CA LEU A 205 -0.51 -10.31 14.72
C LEU A 205 -0.82 -9.63 16.06
N GLU A 206 -2.02 -9.08 16.22
CA GLU A 206 -2.44 -8.46 17.47
C GLU A 206 -2.44 -9.46 18.63
N THR A 207 -2.99 -10.66 18.41
CA THR A 207 -3.01 -11.73 19.41
C THR A 207 -1.59 -12.16 19.80
N SER A 208 -0.69 -12.29 18.82
CA SER A 208 0.70 -12.66 19.08
C SER A 208 1.46 -11.58 19.84
N ARG A 209 1.22 -10.30 19.50
CA ARG A 209 1.78 -9.14 20.22
C ARG A 209 1.34 -9.16 21.68
N LEU A 210 0.03 -9.29 21.94
CA LEU A 210 -0.51 -9.33 23.31
C LEU A 210 0.07 -10.50 24.13
N ARG A 211 0.23 -11.67 23.52
CA ARG A 211 0.88 -12.82 24.19
C ARG A 211 2.34 -12.54 24.53
N ALA A 212 3.09 -11.94 23.62
CA ALA A 212 4.49 -11.59 23.85
C ALA A 212 4.63 -10.55 24.98
N GLU A 213 3.78 -9.51 24.97
CA GLU A 213 3.76 -8.49 26.02
C GLU A 213 3.41 -9.08 27.40
N ALA A 214 2.40 -9.95 27.47
CA ALA A 214 2.04 -10.65 28.70
C ALA A 214 3.17 -11.55 29.23
N ALA A 215 3.85 -12.28 28.34
CA ALA A 215 4.99 -13.12 28.71
C ALA A 215 6.18 -12.29 29.23
N ALA A 216 6.48 -11.16 28.58
CA ALA A 216 7.53 -10.23 29.03
C ALA A 216 7.22 -9.64 30.42
N ALA A 217 5.97 -9.21 30.65
CA ALA A 217 5.53 -8.69 31.93
C ALA A 217 5.60 -9.75 33.05
N ALA A 218 5.18 -10.98 32.76
CA ALA A 218 5.28 -12.10 33.69
C ALA A 218 6.74 -12.44 34.03
N LYS A 219 7.64 -12.45 33.03
CA LYS A 219 9.09 -12.65 33.21
C LYS A 219 9.68 -11.58 34.13
N SER A 220 9.37 -10.31 33.89
CA SER A 220 9.87 -9.18 34.72
C SER A 220 9.39 -9.30 36.17
N THR A 221 8.10 -9.57 36.37
CA THR A 221 7.52 -9.72 37.71
C THR A 221 8.12 -10.91 38.46
N PHE A 222 8.29 -12.05 37.79
CA PHE A 222 8.93 -13.23 38.37
C PHE A 222 10.36 -12.93 38.82
N LEU A 223 11.17 -12.30 37.96
CA LEU A 223 12.56 -11.97 38.30
C LEU A 223 12.66 -10.96 39.44
N ALA A 224 11.77 -9.95 39.47
CA ALA A 224 11.68 -8.99 40.56
C ALA A 224 11.42 -9.67 41.92
N ASN A 225 10.41 -10.55 41.96
CA ASN A 225 10.04 -11.27 43.19
C ASN A 225 11.16 -12.22 43.63
N MET A 226 11.69 -13.04 42.70
CA MET A 226 12.79 -13.95 42.99
C MET A 226 14.03 -13.22 43.51
N SER A 227 14.33 -12.03 43.00
CA SER A 227 15.46 -11.26 43.51
C SER A 227 15.28 -10.81 44.95
N HIS A 228 14.07 -10.37 45.34
CA HIS A 228 13.80 -10.04 46.74
C HIS A 228 13.90 -11.26 47.66
N GLU A 229 13.40 -12.41 47.21
CA GLU A 229 13.45 -13.67 47.95
C GLU A 229 14.86 -14.24 48.08
N ILE A 230 15.74 -14.03 47.09
CA ILE A 230 17.15 -14.46 47.15
C ILE A 230 18.00 -13.44 47.93
N ARG A 231 17.74 -12.14 47.78
CA ARG A 231 18.51 -11.06 48.44
C ARG A 231 18.49 -11.18 49.95
N THR A 232 17.34 -11.50 50.53
CA THR A 232 17.16 -11.56 51.99
C THR A 232 18.05 -12.62 52.66
N PRO A 233 18.00 -13.92 52.27
CA PRO A 233 18.90 -14.93 52.84
C PRO A 233 20.36 -14.66 52.49
N MET A 234 20.66 -14.13 51.30
CA MET A 234 22.05 -13.82 50.92
C MET A 234 22.67 -12.70 51.75
N ASN A 235 21.91 -11.64 52.05
CA ASN A 235 22.37 -10.59 52.97
C ASN A 235 22.62 -11.16 54.37
N GLY A 236 21.82 -12.13 54.81
CA GLY A 236 22.08 -12.88 56.05
C GLY A 236 23.40 -13.66 56.01
N VAL A 237 23.62 -14.45 54.96
CA VAL A 237 24.86 -15.21 54.77
C VAL A 237 26.08 -14.28 54.74
N ILE A 238 26.04 -13.20 53.97
CA ILE A 238 27.13 -12.21 53.90
C ILE A 238 27.34 -11.58 55.28
N GLY A 239 26.29 -11.12 55.94
CA GLY A 239 26.39 -10.47 57.26
C GLY A 239 26.99 -11.38 58.33
N PHE A 240 26.53 -12.63 58.43
CA PHE A 240 27.13 -13.61 59.37
C PHE A 240 28.57 -13.94 59.01
N THR A 241 28.91 -14.01 57.72
CA THR A 241 30.28 -14.25 57.29
C THR A 241 31.20 -13.07 57.60
N GLU A 242 30.73 -11.83 57.46
CA GLU A 242 31.45 -10.62 57.85
C GLU A 242 31.67 -10.56 59.38
N LEU A 243 30.68 -10.95 60.17
CA LEU A 243 30.82 -11.09 61.63
C LEU A 243 31.85 -12.17 62.00
N LEU A 244 31.86 -13.31 61.29
CA LEU A 244 32.88 -14.35 61.49
C LEU A 244 34.27 -13.82 61.16
N LEU A 245 34.44 -13.11 60.05
CA LEU A 245 35.72 -12.52 59.63
C LEU A 245 36.27 -11.46 60.60
N ALA A 246 35.38 -10.80 61.35
CA ALA A 246 35.71 -9.85 62.40
C ALA A 246 36.11 -10.52 63.73
N SER A 247 35.94 -11.84 63.87
CA SER A 247 36.34 -12.60 65.05
C SER A 247 37.72 -13.26 64.88
N ASP A 248 38.25 -13.83 65.96
CA ASP A 248 39.52 -14.58 65.94
C ASP A 248 39.32 -15.96 65.30
N LEU A 249 39.52 -16.00 63.97
CA LEU A 249 39.50 -17.23 63.18
C LEU A 249 40.92 -17.74 62.95
N ALA A 250 41.09 -19.07 62.99
CA ALA A 250 42.31 -19.72 62.50
C ALA A 250 42.52 -19.40 61.00
N PRO A 251 43.76 -19.40 60.48
CA PRO A 251 44.05 -18.99 59.10
C PRO A 251 43.22 -19.71 58.05
N ASP A 252 43.02 -21.02 58.18
CA ASP A 252 42.22 -21.81 57.25
C ASP A 252 40.72 -21.45 57.34
N GLN A 253 40.19 -21.19 58.53
CA GLN A 253 38.80 -20.78 58.73
C GLN A 253 38.54 -19.38 58.15
N ARG A 254 39.48 -18.44 58.34
CA ARG A 254 39.44 -17.11 57.74
C ARG A 254 39.37 -17.21 56.21
N ARG A 255 40.22 -18.04 55.60
CA ARG A 255 40.22 -18.26 54.14
C ARG A 255 38.89 -18.82 53.63
N HIS A 256 38.28 -19.77 54.35
CA HIS A 256 36.96 -20.29 53.98
C HIS A 256 35.87 -19.22 54.09
N ALA A 257 35.88 -18.41 55.17
CA ALA A 257 34.93 -17.32 55.35
C ALA A 257 35.09 -16.23 54.27
N GLU A 258 36.31 -15.89 53.87
CA GLU A 258 36.58 -14.96 52.75
C GLU A 258 35.97 -15.50 51.44
N LEU A 259 36.18 -16.79 51.13
CA LEU A 259 35.59 -17.42 49.94
C LEU A 259 34.06 -17.40 49.94
N ILE A 260 33.42 -17.62 51.10
CA ILE A 260 31.95 -17.54 51.24
C ILE A 260 31.47 -16.10 51.01
N ALA A 261 32.13 -15.11 51.63
CA ALA A 261 31.77 -13.71 51.49
C ALA A 261 31.92 -13.23 50.04
N ASP A 262 33.01 -13.59 49.38
CA ASP A 262 33.27 -13.19 48.00
C ASP A 262 32.31 -13.86 47.01
N SER A 263 31.96 -15.13 47.25
CA SER A 263 30.95 -15.85 46.47
C SER A 263 29.56 -15.21 46.65
N GLY A 264 29.20 -14.86 47.89
CA GLY A 264 27.93 -14.19 48.18
C GLY A 264 27.83 -12.81 47.52
N ARG A 265 28.90 -12.01 47.60
CA ARG A 265 28.99 -10.69 46.94
C ARG A 265 28.97 -10.82 45.42
N ALA A 266 29.54 -11.87 44.84
CA ALA A 266 29.45 -12.15 43.41
C ALA A 266 28.02 -12.53 42.98
N MET A 267 27.34 -13.38 43.74
CA MET A 267 25.95 -13.76 43.48
C MET A 267 25.00 -12.56 43.54
N MET A 268 25.16 -11.69 44.53
CA MET A 268 24.37 -10.47 44.67
C MET A 268 24.56 -9.50 43.50
N ARG A 269 25.78 -9.40 42.94
CA ARG A 269 26.03 -8.61 41.73
C ARG A 269 25.30 -9.20 40.52
N LEU A 270 25.46 -10.49 40.26
CA LEU A 270 24.77 -11.17 39.15
C LEU A 270 23.25 -11.04 39.24
N LEU A 271 22.69 -11.16 40.44
CA LEU A 271 21.26 -11.01 40.66
C LEU A 271 20.76 -9.60 40.33
N ASN A 272 21.49 -8.58 40.75
CA ASN A 272 21.17 -7.19 40.43
C ASN A 272 21.32 -6.90 38.93
N ASP A 273 22.34 -7.47 38.27
CA ASP A 273 22.54 -7.32 36.83
C ASP A 273 21.40 -7.96 36.02
N ILE A 274 20.93 -9.15 36.42
CA ILE A 274 19.77 -9.81 35.80
C ILE A 274 18.49 -8.98 35.99
N LEU A 275 18.29 -8.40 37.17
CA LEU A 275 17.16 -7.52 37.42
C LEU A 275 17.20 -6.25 36.57
N ASP A 276 18.36 -5.60 36.51
CA ASP A 276 18.53 -4.38 35.71
C ASP A 276 18.27 -4.68 34.23
N LEU A 277 18.81 -5.78 33.69
CA LEU A 277 18.53 -6.23 32.33
C LEU A 277 17.02 -6.46 32.10
N SER A 278 16.34 -7.11 33.04
CA SER A 278 14.90 -7.39 32.93
C SER A 278 14.05 -6.11 32.92
N LYS A 279 14.45 -5.10 33.71
CA LYS A 279 13.80 -3.78 33.71
C LYS A 279 14.03 -3.03 32.40
N VAL A 280 15.20 -3.17 31.78
CA VAL A 280 15.51 -2.60 30.46
C VAL A 280 14.65 -3.25 29.38
N GLU A 281 14.62 -4.58 29.31
CA GLU A 281 13.82 -5.34 28.34
C GLU A 281 12.32 -5.01 28.44
N ALA A 282 11.82 -4.76 29.66
CA ALA A 282 10.43 -4.39 29.90
C ALA A 282 10.12 -2.89 29.71
N GLY A 283 11.11 -2.05 29.37
CA GLY A 283 10.93 -0.59 29.28
C GLY A 283 10.60 0.09 30.61
N GLN A 284 10.86 -0.58 31.74
CA GLN A 284 10.55 -0.10 33.09
C GLN A 284 11.74 0.62 33.76
N MET A 285 12.92 0.57 33.15
CA MET A 285 14.09 1.28 33.65
C MET A 285 13.91 2.79 33.47
N ARG A 286 13.80 3.51 34.58
CA ARG A 286 13.78 4.98 34.60
C ARG A 286 15.21 5.49 34.77
N ILE A 287 15.64 6.35 33.86
CA ILE A 287 16.91 7.09 33.96
C ILE A 287 16.61 8.39 34.68
N ALA A 288 17.32 8.66 35.77
CA ALA A 288 17.19 9.94 36.47
C ALA A 288 17.76 11.08 35.62
N ASP A 289 17.13 12.25 35.67
CA ASP A 289 17.63 13.49 35.05
C ASP A 289 17.93 14.53 36.13
N ASP A 290 18.97 14.27 36.93
CA ASP A 290 19.37 15.10 38.04
C ASP A 290 20.74 15.74 37.77
N PRO A 291 20.99 16.97 38.26
CA PRO A 291 22.33 17.55 38.20
C PRO A 291 23.29 16.77 39.10
N PHE A 292 24.45 16.35 38.58
CA PHE A 292 25.49 15.68 39.37
C PHE A 292 26.90 16.14 38.96
N ASP A 293 27.84 16.01 39.89
CA ASP A 293 29.26 16.31 39.65
C ASP A 293 29.95 15.12 38.94
N LEU A 294 30.20 15.30 37.64
CA LEU A 294 30.83 14.30 36.78
C LEU A 294 32.28 14.02 37.21
N ARG A 295 33.05 15.06 37.52
CA ARG A 295 34.45 14.94 37.92
C ARG A 295 34.56 14.16 39.22
N HIS A 296 33.67 14.45 40.17
CA HIS A 296 33.58 13.72 41.41
C HIS A 296 33.18 12.26 41.18
N ALA A 297 32.20 12.00 40.31
CA ALA A 297 31.74 10.65 39.99
C ALA A 297 32.87 9.78 39.39
N LEU A 298 33.60 10.28 38.39
CA LEU A 298 34.72 9.57 37.76
C LEU A 298 35.87 9.31 38.75
N ARG A 299 36.23 10.31 39.56
CA ARG A 299 37.24 10.15 40.63
C ARG A 299 36.80 9.17 41.71
N ALA A 300 35.50 9.07 42.00
CA ALA A 300 34.99 8.06 42.92
C ALA A 300 35.16 6.65 42.36
N CYS A 301 34.89 6.44 41.07
CA CYS A 301 35.15 5.17 40.40
C CYS A 301 36.64 4.78 40.46
N GLN A 302 37.54 5.74 40.20
CA GLN A 302 38.98 5.54 40.35
C GLN A 302 39.33 5.06 41.76
N ARG A 303 38.93 5.79 42.81
CA ARG A 303 39.26 5.46 44.21
C ARG A 303 38.83 4.05 44.60
N LEU A 304 37.70 3.58 44.06
CA LEU A 304 37.17 2.24 44.34
C LEU A 304 37.99 1.13 43.67
N VAL A 305 38.53 1.38 42.47
CA VAL A 305 39.24 0.36 41.67
C VAL A 305 40.74 0.34 41.94
N THR A 306 41.34 1.48 42.35
CA THR A 306 42.79 1.61 42.61
C THR A 306 43.37 0.50 43.49
N PRO A 307 42.78 0.12 44.64
CA PRO A 307 43.38 -0.90 45.51
C PRO A 307 43.52 -2.27 44.82
N ALA A 308 42.49 -2.69 44.07
CA ALA A 308 42.48 -3.95 43.35
C ALA A 308 43.50 -3.97 42.20
N VAL A 309 43.69 -2.83 41.53
CA VAL A 309 44.69 -2.66 40.45
C VAL A 309 46.10 -2.69 41.04
N GLN A 310 46.35 -1.95 42.13
CA GLN A 310 47.65 -1.91 42.80
C GLN A 310 48.06 -3.26 43.38
N GLN A 311 47.12 -4.04 43.91
CA GLN A 311 47.38 -5.38 44.41
C GLN A 311 47.92 -6.32 43.31
N LYS A 312 47.59 -6.07 42.04
CA LYS A 312 48.13 -6.79 40.88
C LYS A 312 49.41 -6.18 40.31
N GLY A 313 49.94 -5.10 40.89
CA GLY A 313 51.10 -4.38 40.37
C GLY A 313 50.82 -3.57 39.09
N LEU A 314 49.55 -3.28 38.80
CA LEU A 314 49.13 -2.47 37.66
C LEU A 314 49.08 -0.98 38.02
N THR A 315 49.10 -0.11 37.01
CA THR A 315 48.92 1.34 37.18
C THR A 315 47.57 1.79 36.64
N LEU A 316 46.81 2.57 37.42
CA LEU A 316 45.58 3.24 36.97
C LEU A 316 45.82 4.75 36.80
N ALA A 317 45.82 5.23 35.57
CA ALA A 317 45.90 6.64 35.23
C ALA A 317 44.50 7.24 35.02
N VAL A 318 44.28 8.47 35.46
CA VAL A 318 43.02 9.20 35.22
C VAL A 318 43.33 10.57 34.67
N ASP A 319 42.78 10.87 33.49
CA ASP A 319 42.94 12.14 32.81
C ASP A 319 41.56 12.71 32.46
N ILE A 320 41.17 13.79 33.14
CA ILE A 320 39.89 14.48 32.89
C ILE A 320 40.24 15.85 32.36
N ALA A 321 39.94 16.08 31.08
CA ALA A 321 40.29 17.31 30.39
C ALA A 321 39.64 18.56 31.03
N GLY A 322 40.29 19.71 30.87
CA GLY A 322 39.86 20.97 31.46
C GLY A 322 38.52 21.49 30.91
N ASP A 323 38.20 21.12 29.68
CA ASP A 323 36.97 21.45 28.96
C ASP A 323 35.74 20.65 29.41
N VAL A 324 35.92 19.60 30.21
CA VAL A 324 34.82 18.82 30.77
C VAL A 324 34.08 19.62 31.85
N PRO A 325 32.77 19.89 31.70
CA PRO A 325 31.99 20.61 32.70
C PRO A 325 31.94 19.84 34.02
N THR A 326 31.98 20.57 35.14
CA THR A 326 31.94 19.97 36.48
C THR A 326 30.59 19.30 36.75
N THR A 327 29.49 19.96 36.38
CA THR A 327 28.13 19.49 36.61
C THR A 327 27.45 19.21 35.29
N ILE A 328 26.85 18.02 35.16
CA ILE A 328 26.00 17.64 34.03
C ILE A 328 24.66 17.12 34.56
N ARG A 329 23.65 17.10 33.70
CA ARG A 329 22.35 16.49 34.01
C ARG A 329 22.30 15.04 33.52
N GLY A 330 21.74 14.16 34.33
CA GLY A 330 21.53 12.76 33.99
C GLY A 330 21.61 11.84 35.20
N ASP A 331 21.80 10.55 34.96
CA ASP A 331 21.82 9.54 36.02
C ASP A 331 23.27 9.23 36.44
N GLY A 332 23.76 9.97 37.44
CA GLY A 332 25.12 9.79 37.96
C GLY A 332 25.36 8.40 38.57
N LEU A 333 24.33 7.70 39.06
CA LEU A 333 24.46 6.35 39.59
C LEU A 333 24.70 5.34 38.46
N ARG A 334 23.92 5.44 37.37
CA ARG A 334 24.08 4.57 36.20
C ARG A 334 25.37 4.86 35.43
N LEU A 335 25.76 6.12 35.32
CA LEU A 335 27.07 6.47 34.75
C LEU A 335 28.22 5.82 35.53
N ARG A 336 28.19 5.90 36.86
CA ARG A 336 29.18 5.23 37.71
C ARG A 336 29.17 3.71 37.51
N GLN A 337 28.01 3.09 37.37
CA GLN A 337 27.88 1.66 37.11
C GLN A 337 28.55 1.27 35.78
N ILE A 338 28.33 2.05 34.70
CA ILE A 338 28.99 1.83 33.41
C ILE A 338 30.52 1.92 33.57
N VAL A 339 31.03 3.00 34.17
CA VAL A 339 32.47 3.21 34.33
C VAL A 339 33.11 2.15 35.22
N LEU A 340 32.46 1.76 36.33
CA LEU A 340 32.94 0.69 37.21
C LEU A 340 32.98 -0.67 36.52
N ASN A 341 32.00 -0.98 35.67
CA ASN A 341 32.00 -2.23 34.90
C ASN A 341 33.16 -2.28 33.90
N LEU A 342 33.41 -1.17 33.19
CA LEU A 342 34.54 -1.08 32.26
C LEU A 342 35.89 -1.16 32.99
N LEU A 343 36.08 -0.39 34.06
CA LEU A 343 37.31 -0.43 34.87
C LEU A 343 37.53 -1.79 35.54
N GLY A 344 36.45 -2.43 36.01
CA GLY A 344 36.48 -3.77 36.59
C GLY A 344 36.92 -4.82 35.58
N ASN A 345 36.42 -4.74 34.33
CA ASN A 345 36.86 -5.59 33.24
C ASN A 345 38.33 -5.35 32.88
N ALA A 346 38.74 -4.09 32.72
CA ALA A 346 40.13 -3.73 32.48
C ALA A 346 41.08 -4.32 33.55
N ALA A 347 40.74 -4.16 34.83
CA ALA A 347 41.50 -4.72 35.95
C ALA A 347 41.49 -6.26 35.98
N LYS A 348 40.42 -6.89 35.49
CA LYS A 348 40.30 -8.36 35.40
C LYS A 348 41.21 -8.92 34.31
N PHE A 349 41.23 -8.32 33.12
CA PHE A 349 41.86 -8.86 31.92
C PHE A 349 43.28 -8.34 31.66
N THR A 350 43.74 -7.34 32.41
CA THR A 350 45.15 -6.91 32.39
C THR A 350 45.94 -7.69 33.43
N LEU A 351 46.99 -8.40 33.00
CA LEU A 351 47.92 -9.10 33.90
C LEU A 351 49.12 -8.23 34.27
N GLN A 352 49.63 -7.46 33.31
CA GLN A 352 50.75 -6.52 33.46
C GLN A 352 50.48 -5.29 32.60
N GLY A 353 50.96 -4.12 33.04
CA GLY A 353 50.83 -2.87 32.31
C GLY A 353 49.90 -1.86 32.98
N THR A 354 49.11 -1.16 32.16
CA THR A 354 48.41 0.07 32.58
C THR A 354 46.95 0.07 32.16
N ILE A 355 46.13 0.71 33.00
CA ILE A 355 44.73 1.02 32.73
C ILE A 355 44.60 2.54 32.78
N SER A 356 43.85 3.14 31.85
CA SER A 356 43.58 4.57 31.84
C SER A 356 42.10 4.88 31.73
N LEU A 357 41.64 5.87 32.51
CA LEU A 357 40.30 6.47 32.40
C LEU A 357 40.46 7.89 31.88
N ARG A 358 39.88 8.18 30.71
CA ARG A 358 39.91 9.51 30.10
C ARG A 358 38.51 10.08 29.96
N ALA A 359 38.38 11.40 30.12
CA ALA A 359 37.14 12.11 29.82
C ALA A 359 37.42 13.43 29.10
N LYS A 360 36.71 13.68 28.00
CA LYS A 360 36.86 14.87 27.14
C LYS A 360 35.50 15.34 26.63
N ALA A 361 35.33 16.66 26.45
CA ALA A 361 34.15 17.22 25.80
C ALA A 361 34.47 17.44 24.30
N ILE A 362 33.68 16.83 23.42
CA ILE A 362 33.79 16.99 21.97
C ILE A 362 32.69 17.95 21.52
N PRO A 363 33.01 19.06 20.85
CA PRO A 363 32.00 19.94 20.27
C PRO A 363 31.11 19.17 19.29
N ALA A 364 29.78 19.29 19.39
CA ALA A 364 28.88 18.73 18.38
C ALA A 364 28.84 19.64 17.14
N ASP A 365 29.04 19.08 15.95
CA ASP A 365 29.03 19.81 14.67
C ASP A 365 27.61 20.21 14.19
N VAL A 366 26.60 20.18 15.07
CA VAL A 366 25.20 20.47 14.73
C VAL A 366 24.81 21.80 15.35
N GLY A 367 24.48 22.77 14.49
CA GLY A 367 24.26 24.17 14.87
C GLY A 367 23.14 24.36 15.89
N ASP A 368 23.52 24.64 17.13
CA ASP A 368 23.18 25.84 17.90
C ASP A 368 23.99 25.83 19.23
N GLY A 369 25.32 26.02 19.13
CA GLY A 369 26.23 26.51 20.18
C GLY A 369 26.26 25.91 21.59
N SER A 370 25.50 24.86 21.92
CA SER A 370 25.27 24.45 23.32
C SER A 370 25.30 22.95 23.57
N GLU A 371 25.43 22.11 22.54
CA GLU A 371 25.54 20.67 22.69
C GLU A 371 26.99 20.21 22.53
N ALA A 372 27.51 19.54 23.56
CA ALA A 372 28.82 18.89 23.55
C ALA A 372 28.63 17.40 23.84
N VAL A 373 29.34 16.55 23.08
CA VAL A 373 29.38 15.11 23.31
C VAL A 373 30.45 14.84 24.37
N LEU A 374 30.05 14.26 25.49
CA LEU A 374 30.99 13.78 26.49
C LEU A 374 31.55 12.41 26.07
N LEU A 375 32.84 12.34 25.81
CA LEU A 375 33.56 11.09 25.57
C LEU A 375 34.22 10.63 26.88
N ILE A 376 33.87 9.43 27.35
CA ILE A 376 34.55 8.74 28.45
C ILE A 376 35.17 7.47 27.91
N GLU A 377 36.48 7.31 28.08
CA GLU A 377 37.24 6.16 27.57
C GLU A 377 37.85 5.38 28.74
N VAL A 378 37.78 4.06 28.67
CA VAL A 378 38.57 3.16 29.51
C VAL A 378 39.45 2.34 28.57
N GLU A 379 40.75 2.45 28.73
CA GLU A 379 41.74 1.72 27.93
C GLU A 379 42.59 0.85 28.85
N ASP A 380 42.87 -0.38 28.41
CA ASP A 380 43.73 -1.33 29.12
C ASP A 380 44.71 -2.01 28.16
N THR A 381 45.85 -2.44 28.70
CA THR A 381 46.90 -3.14 27.93
C THR A 381 46.78 -4.66 28.04
N GLY A 382 45.57 -5.19 28.30
CA GLY A 382 45.31 -6.60 28.49
C GLY A 382 45.22 -7.39 27.18
N ILE A 383 44.58 -8.56 27.25
CA ILE A 383 44.51 -9.54 26.14
C ILE A 383 43.69 -9.08 24.93
N GLY A 384 42.91 -8.00 25.05
CA GLY A 384 42.01 -7.53 24.01
C GLY A 384 40.87 -8.51 23.69
N ILE A 385 40.18 -8.26 22.58
CA ILE A 385 39.09 -9.10 22.07
C ILE A 385 39.39 -9.42 20.60
N ALA A 386 39.27 -10.69 20.20
CA ALA A 386 39.40 -11.08 18.81
C ALA A 386 38.26 -10.47 17.96
N PRO A 387 38.55 -9.97 16.75
CA PRO A 387 37.57 -9.28 15.90
C PRO A 387 36.41 -10.15 15.41
#